data_AF-A0A814MDG6-F1
#
_entry.id   AF-A0A814MDG6-F1
#
_cell.length_a   1.000
_cell.length_b   1.000
_cell.length_c   1.000
_cell.angle_alpha   90.00
_cell.angle_beta   90.00
_cell.angle_gamma   90.00
#
_symmetry.space_group_name_H-M   'P 1'
#
loop_
_entity.id
_entity.type
_entity.pdbx_description
1 polymer ?
#
loop_
_entity_poly.entity_id
_entity_poly.type
_entity_poly.pdbx_seq_one_letter_code
_entity_poly.pdbx_strand_id
1 'polypeptide(L)'
;MFEQFFKIEGWQNKLGVIWKGPGWQPGLPRLGSDEYPEISYPVQVYHPNVSTELSFYTFLHFIYAVIQFSAVLKDSRNYSVLSLLLYSIILLFTLTTFGAIFDQKKYALNLERIRLISMLILPQFTAMKSLFLFQSHLIIQIFIILSFLATFFITPIAPAEKDVSIKNK
;
A
#
# COMPACT_ATOMS: atom_id res chain seq x y z
N MET A 1 3.76 -6.76 18.01
CA MET A 1 5.06 -7.34 17.61
C MET A 1 6.19 -6.31 17.67
N PHE A 2 6.21 -5.31 16.78
CA PHE A 2 7.32 -4.33 16.74
C PHE A 2 7.47 -3.51 18.02
N GLU A 3 6.37 -3.11 18.67
CA GLU A 3 6.44 -2.40 19.95
C GLU A 3 7.15 -3.22 21.04
N GLN A 4 6.86 -4.51 21.12
CA GLN A 4 7.48 -5.42 22.09
C GLN A 4 8.94 -5.71 21.77
N PHE A 5 9.29 -5.77 20.48
CA PHE A 5 10.68 -5.87 20.03
C PHE A 5 11.52 -4.66 20.48
N PHE A 6 10.95 -3.45 20.46
CA PHE A 6 11.65 -2.25 20.94
C PHE A 6 11.68 -2.13 22.46
N LYS A 7 10.68 -2.66 23.16
CA LYS A 7 10.60 -2.64 24.63
C LYS A 7 11.48 -3.70 25.32
N ILE A 8 11.68 -4.86 24.71
CA ILE A 8 12.46 -5.94 25.30
C ILE A 8 13.96 -5.66 25.22
N GLU A 9 14.63 -5.80 26.36
CA GLU A 9 16.08 -5.69 26.47
C GLU A 9 16.78 -7.01 26.12
N GLY A 10 17.97 -6.90 25.54
CA GLY A 10 18.80 -8.03 25.14
C GLY A 10 18.58 -8.50 23.70
N TRP A 11 19.68 -8.69 22.97
CA TRP A 11 19.66 -9.10 21.56
C TRP A 11 19.06 -10.50 21.36
N GLN A 12 19.29 -11.43 22.30
CA GLN A 12 18.72 -12.78 22.26
C GLN A 12 17.19 -12.76 22.40
N ASN A 13 16.68 -11.90 23.28
CA ASN A 13 15.24 -11.76 23.49
C ASN A 13 14.57 -11.10 22.28
N LYS A 14 15.24 -10.13 21.64
CA LYS A 14 14.79 -9.52 20.38
C LYS A 14 14.66 -10.55 19.25
N LEU A 15 15.64 -11.43 19.08
CA LEU A 15 15.54 -12.57 18.15
C LEU A 15 14.41 -13.54 18.55
N GLY A 16 14.25 -13.76 19.85
CA GLY A 16 13.16 -14.55 20.42
C GLY A 16 11.77 -14.04 20.00
N VAL A 17 11.51 -12.74 20.07
CA VAL A 17 10.24 -12.14 19.64
C VAL A 17 9.97 -12.33 18.15
N ILE A 18 11.00 -12.24 17.31
CA ILE A 18 10.85 -12.46 15.86
C ILE A 18 10.54 -13.93 15.56
N TRP A 19 11.25 -14.85 16.21
CA TRP A 19 11.16 -16.29 15.90
C TRP A 19 9.96 -16.98 16.56
N LYS A 20 9.62 -16.57 17.78
CA LYS A 20 8.58 -17.19 18.61
C LYS A 20 7.25 -16.44 18.53
N GLY A 21 7.25 -15.23 17.97
CA GLY A 21 6.06 -14.44 17.71
C GLY A 21 5.75 -13.42 18.81
N PRO A 22 4.69 -12.64 18.62
CA PRO A 22 4.38 -11.49 19.47
C PRO A 22 3.88 -11.87 20.87
N GLY A 23 3.36 -13.07 21.10
CA GLY A 23 2.96 -13.51 22.45
C GLY A 23 4.13 -13.86 23.37
N TRP A 24 5.35 -13.97 22.84
CA TRP A 24 6.50 -14.48 23.57
C TRP A 24 7.19 -13.42 24.45
N GLN A 25 7.54 -13.79 25.68
CA GLN A 25 8.37 -12.99 26.58
C GLN A 25 9.51 -13.86 27.17
N PRO A 26 10.60 -13.25 27.67
CA PRO A 26 11.66 -13.99 28.34
C PRO A 26 11.11 -14.82 29.50
N GLY A 27 11.35 -16.12 29.50
CA GLY A 27 10.82 -17.06 30.50
C GLY A 27 9.50 -17.76 30.11
N LEU A 28 8.80 -17.30 29.07
CA LEU A 28 7.60 -17.99 28.56
C LEU A 28 7.95 -19.08 27.52
N PRO A 29 7.12 -20.14 27.41
CA PRO A 29 7.22 -21.12 26.35
C PRO A 29 7.00 -20.46 24.98
N ARG A 30 7.38 -21.16 23.89
CA ARG A 30 7.43 -20.60 22.53
C ARG A 30 6.14 -19.88 22.10
N LEU A 31 4.97 -20.36 22.52
CA LEU A 31 3.67 -19.78 22.14
C LEU A 31 3.21 -18.60 23.03
N GLY A 32 4.00 -18.19 24.02
CA GLY A 32 3.58 -17.21 25.03
C GLY A 32 2.87 -17.88 26.20
N SER A 33 2.11 -17.11 26.97
CA SER A 33 1.19 -17.64 27.98
C SER A 33 -0.11 -18.10 27.31
N ASP A 34 -0.75 -19.13 27.86
CA ASP A 34 -2.11 -19.55 27.46
C ASP A 34 -3.22 -18.60 27.96
N GLU A 35 -2.81 -17.50 28.60
CA GLU A 35 -3.68 -16.43 29.10
C GLU A 35 -4.03 -15.48 27.93
N TYR A 36 -5.10 -15.81 27.22
CA TYR A 36 -5.65 -14.95 26.18
C TYR A 36 -6.71 -14.01 26.77
N PRO A 37 -6.76 -12.73 26.36
CA PRO A 37 -7.84 -11.85 26.77
C PRO A 37 -9.18 -12.44 26.33
N GLU A 38 -10.15 -12.46 27.24
CA GLU A 38 -11.50 -12.91 26.92
C GLU A 38 -12.08 -12.04 25.81
N ILE A 39 -12.52 -12.69 24.72
CA ILE A 39 -13.15 -12.00 23.59
C ILE A 39 -14.56 -11.61 24.02
N SER A 40 -14.79 -10.32 24.24
CA SER A 40 -16.13 -9.78 24.51
C SER A 40 -16.97 -9.78 23.23
N TYR A 41 -18.17 -10.34 23.30
CA TYR A 41 -19.13 -10.36 22.19
C TYR A 41 -20.14 -9.22 22.35
N PRO A 42 -20.55 -8.55 21.25
CA PRO A 42 -20.27 -8.87 19.85
C PRO A 42 -18.92 -8.33 19.34
N VAL A 43 -18.20 -9.15 18.56
CA VAL A 43 -17.01 -8.69 17.83
C VAL A 43 -17.44 -7.71 16.75
N GLN A 44 -16.98 -6.46 16.84
CA GLN A 44 -17.16 -5.50 15.74
C GLN A 44 -16.34 -5.98 14.53
N VAL A 45 -17.04 -6.35 13.46
CA VAL A 45 -16.38 -6.74 12.20
C VAL A 45 -15.82 -5.49 11.55
N TYR A 46 -14.55 -5.54 11.14
CA TYR A 46 -13.92 -4.44 10.42
C TYR A 46 -14.59 -4.26 9.04
N HIS A 47 -15.43 -3.23 8.94
CA HIS A 47 -16.12 -2.83 7.71
C HIS A 47 -15.80 -1.36 7.41
N PRO A 48 -14.64 -1.06 6.80
CA PRO A 48 -14.34 0.30 6.38
C PRO A 48 -15.38 0.75 5.34
N ASN A 49 -16.04 1.87 5.60
CA ASN A 49 -17.03 2.43 4.68
C ASN A 49 -16.30 3.21 3.58
N VAL A 50 -15.93 2.51 2.50
CA VAL A 50 -15.23 3.10 1.35
C VAL A 50 -16.25 3.72 0.40
N SER A 51 -16.07 5.00 0.05
CA SER A 51 -16.98 5.66 -0.89
C SER A 51 -16.95 5.01 -2.27
N THR A 52 -18.09 4.98 -2.94
CA THR A 52 -18.21 4.43 -4.31
C THR A 52 -17.30 5.18 -5.29
N GLU A 53 -17.12 6.48 -5.08
CA GLU A 53 -16.23 7.34 -5.87
C GLU A 53 -14.77 6.90 -5.75
N LEU A 54 -14.29 6.62 -4.52
CA LEU A 54 -12.93 6.15 -4.28
C LEU A 54 -12.71 4.77 -4.91
N SER A 55 -13.71 3.89 -4.81
CA SER A 55 -13.67 2.57 -5.43
C SER A 55 -13.59 2.66 -6.96
N PHE A 56 -14.38 3.54 -7.57
CA PHE A 56 -14.34 3.78 -9.01
C PHE A 56 -13.00 4.39 -9.47
N TYR A 57 -12.48 5.35 -8.71
CA TYR A 57 -11.16 5.93 -8.92
C TYR A 57 -10.05 4.85 -8.89
N THR A 58 -10.01 4.03 -7.84
CA THR A 58 -9.01 2.97 -7.71
C THR A 58 -9.15 1.93 -8.81
N PHE A 59 -10.38 1.60 -9.22
CA PHE A 59 -10.63 0.69 -10.34
C PHE A 59 -10.08 1.20 -11.67
N LEU A 60 -10.30 2.48 -12.01
CA LEU A 60 -9.74 3.08 -13.22
C LEU A 60 -8.21 3.07 -13.21
N HIS A 61 -7.60 3.44 -12.08
CA HIS A 61 -6.14 3.40 -11.90
C HIS A 61 -5.57 1.98 -11.94
N PHE A 62 -6.34 0.99 -11.49
CA PHE A 62 -5.97 -0.42 -11.58
C PHE A 62 -5.99 -0.94 -13.03
N ILE A 63 -7.05 -0.64 -13.80
CA ILE A 63 -7.08 -0.96 -15.24
C ILE A 63 -5.87 -0.35 -15.94
N TYR A 64 -5.57 0.91 -15.65
CA TYR A 64 -4.41 1.58 -16.19
C TYR A 64 -3.10 0.84 -15.85
N ALA A 65 -2.89 0.50 -14.57
CA ALA A 65 -1.70 -0.23 -14.14
C ALA A 65 -1.55 -1.57 -14.89
N VAL A 66 -2.66 -2.30 -15.11
CA VAL A 66 -2.68 -3.55 -15.87
C VAL A 66 -2.29 -3.32 -17.33
N ILE A 67 -2.86 -2.31 -18.00
CA ILE A 67 -2.56 -1.98 -19.40
C ILE A 67 -1.08 -1.60 -19.54
N GLN A 68 -0.59 -0.71 -18.68
CA GLN A 68 0.79 -0.23 -18.71
C GLN A 68 1.77 -1.39 -18.51
N PHE A 69 1.55 -2.23 -17.49
CA PHE A 69 2.42 -3.35 -17.21
C PHE A 69 2.38 -4.40 -18.32
N SER A 70 1.20 -4.66 -18.88
CA SER A 70 1.04 -5.58 -20.02
C SER A 70 1.79 -5.08 -21.26
N ALA A 71 1.79 -3.77 -21.53
CA ALA A 71 2.54 -3.17 -22.62
C ALA A 71 4.06 -3.32 -22.42
N VAL A 72 4.55 -3.05 -21.21
CA VAL A 72 5.98 -3.23 -20.86
C VAL A 72 6.39 -4.70 -20.98
N LEU A 73 5.56 -5.65 -20.55
CA LEU A 73 5.85 -7.07 -20.68
C LEU A 73 5.92 -7.52 -22.14
N LYS A 74 4.97 -7.05 -22.97
CA LYS A 74 4.93 -7.37 -24.41
C LYS A 74 6.18 -6.90 -25.13
N ASP A 75 6.70 -5.74 -24.74
CA ASP A 75 7.89 -5.12 -25.35
C ASP A 75 9.16 -5.28 -24.48
N SER A 76 9.15 -6.22 -23.54
CA SER A 76 10.20 -6.38 -22.51
C SER A 76 11.63 -6.50 -23.07
N ARG A 77 11.79 -7.02 -24.30
CA ARG A 77 13.09 -7.14 -24.97
C ARG A 77 13.74 -5.80 -25.31
N ASN A 78 12.95 -4.74 -25.45
CA ASN A 78 13.43 -3.39 -25.75
C ASN A 78 13.74 -2.57 -24.49
N TYR A 79 13.44 -3.10 -23.30
CA TYR A 79 13.72 -2.45 -22.03
C TYR A 79 15.00 -2.98 -21.39
N SER A 80 15.74 -2.10 -20.71
CA SER A 80 16.85 -2.51 -19.86
C SER A 80 16.34 -3.31 -18.66
N VAL A 81 17.17 -4.23 -18.15
CA VAL A 81 16.90 -5.01 -16.92
C VAL A 81 16.57 -4.07 -15.75
N LEU A 82 17.28 -2.94 -15.64
CA LEU A 82 17.03 -1.95 -14.60
C LEU A 82 15.63 -1.33 -14.72
N SER A 83 15.19 -1.02 -15.95
CA SER A 83 13.87 -0.47 -16.21
C SER A 83 12.77 -1.47 -15.86
N LEU A 84 12.93 -2.74 -16.23
CA LEU A 84 11.97 -3.81 -15.90
C LEU A 84 11.85 -4.04 -14.39
N LEU A 85 12.97 -4.02 -13.68
CA LEU A 85 12.99 -4.12 -12.22
C LEU A 85 12.24 -2.94 -11.58
N LEU A 86 12.46 -1.73 -12.08
CA LEU A 86 11.80 -0.52 -11.59
C LEU A 86 10.29 -0.52 -11.85
N TYR A 87 9.85 -0.97 -13.03
CA TYR A 87 8.42 -1.18 -13.32
C TYR A 87 7.78 -2.23 -12.39
N SER A 88 8.52 -3.28 -12.05
CA SER A 88 8.04 -4.33 -11.12
C SER A 88 7.89 -3.78 -9.70
N ILE A 89 8.85 -2.98 -9.22
CA ILE A 89 8.76 -2.29 -7.92
C ILE A 89 7.55 -1.36 -7.88
N ILE A 90 7.31 -0.61 -8.96
CA ILE A 90 6.20 0.34 -9.03
C ILE A 90 4.84 -0.36 -9.13
N LEU A 91 4.77 -1.54 -9.76
CA LEU A 91 3.58 -2.38 -9.72
C LEU A 91 3.24 -2.80 -8.28
N LEU A 92 4.22 -3.32 -7.53
CA LEU A 92 4.03 -3.70 -6.12
C LEU A 92 3.65 -2.49 -5.25
N PHE A 93 4.30 -1.35 -5.48
CA PHE A 93 4.00 -0.11 -4.78
C PHE A 93 2.57 0.38 -5.08
N THR A 94 2.10 0.21 -6.31
CA THR A 94 0.73 0.54 -6.73
C THR A 94 -0.30 -0.30 -5.99
N LEU A 95 -0.12 -1.63 -5.96
CA LEU A 95 -1.00 -2.54 -5.23
C LEU A 95 -1.01 -2.24 -3.72
N THR A 96 0.17 -1.93 -3.16
CA THR A 96 0.31 -1.53 -1.75
C THR A 96 -0.47 -0.25 -1.44
N THR A 97 -0.41 0.72 -2.35
CA THR A 97 -1.12 1.99 -2.21
C THR A 97 -2.63 1.79 -2.28
N PHE A 98 -3.13 0.97 -3.21
CA PHE A 98 -4.55 0.63 -3.30
C PHE A 98 -5.05 -0.05 -2.03
N GLY A 99 -4.29 -1.01 -1.48
CA GLY A 99 -4.61 -1.62 -0.18
C GLY A 99 -4.69 -0.57 0.94
N ALA A 100 -3.74 0.36 1.00
CA ALA A 100 -3.74 1.43 2.00
C ALA A 100 -4.96 2.37 1.86
N ILE A 101 -5.41 2.65 0.64
CA ILE A 101 -6.60 3.45 0.34
C ILE A 101 -7.86 2.74 0.85
N PHE A 102 -8.03 1.44 0.53
CA PHE A 102 -9.19 0.65 0.98
C PHE A 102 -9.20 0.44 2.51
N ASP A 103 -8.04 0.31 3.12
CA ASP A 103 -7.87 0.24 4.58
C ASP A 103 -8.02 1.61 5.29
N GLN A 104 -8.28 2.69 4.54
CA GLN A 104 -8.42 4.06 5.05
C GLN A 104 -7.26 4.50 5.97
N LYS A 105 -6.03 4.14 5.60
CA LYS A 105 -4.87 4.46 6.45
C LYS A 105 -4.52 5.95 6.32
N LYS A 106 -4.10 6.55 7.43
CA LYS A 106 -3.67 7.97 7.49
C LYS A 106 -2.61 8.33 6.45
N TYR A 107 -1.72 7.40 6.14
CA TYR A 107 -0.63 7.59 5.19
C TYR A 107 -1.00 7.24 3.73
N ALA A 108 -2.23 6.76 3.47
CA ALA A 108 -2.66 6.34 2.14
C ALA A 108 -2.60 7.49 1.12
N LEU A 109 -3.02 8.69 1.52
CA LEU A 109 -2.97 9.88 0.66
C LEU A 109 -1.52 10.25 0.27
N ASN A 110 -0.57 10.12 1.21
CA ASN A 110 0.84 10.39 0.93
C ASN A 110 1.42 9.34 -0.02
N LEU A 111 1.10 8.06 0.18
CA LEU A 111 1.50 6.99 -0.74
C LEU A 111 0.94 7.21 -2.14
N GLU A 112 -0.32 7.64 -2.24
CA GLU A 112 -0.97 7.93 -3.53
C GLU A 112 -0.26 9.07 -4.28
N ARG A 113 0.11 10.15 -3.58
CA ARG A 113 0.90 11.24 -4.19
C ARG A 113 2.25 10.75 -4.70
N ILE A 114 2.97 9.96 -3.90
CA ILE A 114 4.25 9.38 -4.31
C ILE A 114 4.05 8.48 -5.55
N ARG A 115 3.00 7.65 -5.55
CA ARG A 115 2.66 6.74 -6.65
C ARG A 115 2.43 7.50 -7.95
N LEU A 116 1.62 8.55 -7.91
CA LEU A 116 1.30 9.37 -9.08
C LEU A 116 2.55 10.08 -9.63
N ILE A 117 3.40 10.62 -8.75
CA ILE A 117 4.69 11.22 -9.15
C ILE A 117 5.59 10.17 -9.82
N SER A 118 5.73 8.98 -9.23
CA SER A 118 6.53 7.90 -9.82
C SER A 118 6.01 7.48 -11.21
N MET A 119 4.69 7.42 -11.40
CA MET A 119 4.08 7.09 -12.69
C MET A 119 4.24 8.19 -13.74
N LEU A 120 4.40 9.44 -13.34
CA LEU A 120 4.70 10.56 -14.23
C LEU A 120 6.15 10.55 -14.72
N ILE A 121 7.08 10.17 -13.85
CA ILE A 121 8.52 10.26 -14.09
C ILE A 121 9.03 9.05 -14.88
N LEU A 122 8.63 7.82 -14.51
CA LEU A 122 9.16 6.59 -15.11
C LEU A 122 9.12 6.56 -16.64
N PRO A 123 7.99 6.89 -17.29
CA PRO A 123 7.90 6.76 -18.73
C PRO A 123 8.82 7.72 -19.48
N GLN A 124 9.18 8.86 -18.88
CA GLN A 124 10.08 9.86 -19.49
C GLN A 124 11.48 9.32 -19.71
N PHE A 125 11.92 8.40 -18.85
CA PHE A 125 13.23 7.76 -18.95
C PHE A 125 13.23 6.54 -19.88
N THR A 126 12.06 6.07 -20.31
CA THR A 126 11.93 4.92 -21.20
C THR A 126 11.36 5.37 -22.54
N ALA A 127 12.24 5.61 -23.52
CA ALA A 127 11.85 6.13 -24.82
C ALA A 127 10.84 5.21 -25.54
N MET A 128 9.59 5.64 -25.62
CA MET A 128 8.56 4.96 -26.42
C MET A 128 8.62 5.43 -27.87
N LYS A 129 8.80 4.49 -28.80
CA LYS A 129 9.12 4.79 -30.22
C LYS A 129 7.92 4.84 -31.17
N SER A 130 6.72 4.45 -30.72
CA SER A 130 5.53 4.39 -31.58
C SER A 130 4.61 5.59 -31.38
N LEU A 131 4.19 6.24 -32.47
CA LEU A 131 3.30 7.42 -32.48
C LEU A 131 1.95 7.14 -31.81
N PHE A 132 1.38 5.94 -32.03
CA PHE A 132 0.11 5.53 -31.41
C PHE A 132 0.26 5.36 -29.90
N LEU A 133 1.36 4.72 -29.46
CA LEU A 133 1.68 4.58 -28.04
C LEU A 133 1.98 5.93 -27.38
N PHE A 134 2.58 6.86 -28.15
CA PHE A 134 2.87 8.22 -27.71
C PHE A 134 1.60 9.04 -27.46
N GLN A 135 0.60 8.98 -28.36
CA GLN A 135 -0.66 9.71 -28.18
C GLN A 135 -1.45 9.18 -26.98
N SER A 136 -1.56 7.85 -26.82
CA SER A 136 -2.21 7.25 -25.64
C SER A 136 -1.48 7.64 -24.36
N HIS A 137 -0.15 7.71 -24.40
CA HIS A 137 0.67 8.08 -23.26
C HIS A 137 0.43 9.52 -22.80
N LEU A 138 0.29 10.48 -23.72
CA LEU A 138 0.00 11.88 -23.36
C LEU A 138 -1.36 12.01 -22.66
N ILE A 139 -2.41 11.35 -23.18
CA ILE A 139 -3.75 11.37 -22.58
C ILE A 139 -3.68 10.80 -21.15
N ILE A 140 -2.96 9.70 -20.98
CA ILE A 140 -2.74 9.06 -19.69
C ILE A 140 -2.00 9.99 -18.72
N GLN A 141 -0.95 10.67 -19.17
CA GLN A 141 -0.21 11.61 -18.32
C GLN A 141 -1.09 12.78 -17.87
N ILE A 142 -1.92 13.31 -18.76
CA ILE A 142 -2.90 14.35 -18.41
C ILE A 142 -3.87 13.83 -17.35
N PHE A 143 -4.38 12.60 -17.51
CA PHE A 143 -5.25 11.97 -16.52
C PHE A 143 -4.57 11.79 -15.14
N ILE A 144 -3.29 11.40 -15.12
CA ILE A 144 -2.51 11.27 -13.89
C ILE A 144 -2.26 12.63 -13.24
N ILE A 145 -1.96 13.68 -14.02
CA ILE A 145 -1.78 15.05 -13.51
C ILE A 145 -3.08 15.56 -12.90
N LEU A 146 -4.21 15.38 -13.58
CA LEU A 146 -5.52 15.75 -13.04
C LEU A 146 -5.84 14.98 -11.75
N SER A 147 -5.54 13.67 -11.71
CA SER A 147 -5.68 12.86 -10.49
C SER A 147 -4.81 13.38 -9.36
N PHE A 148 -3.55 13.75 -9.65
CA PHE A 148 -2.63 14.33 -8.68
C PHE A 148 -3.14 15.66 -8.12
N LEU A 149 -3.62 16.55 -8.98
CA LEU A 149 -4.23 17.82 -8.57
C LEU A 149 -5.48 17.58 -7.71
N ALA A 150 -6.31 16.60 -8.06
CA ALA A 150 -7.48 16.24 -7.27
C ALA A 150 -7.10 15.81 -5.83
N THR A 151 -5.95 15.15 -5.63
CA THR A 151 -5.49 14.76 -4.28
C THR A 151 -5.18 15.93 -3.33
N PHE A 152 -5.12 17.18 -3.82
CA PHE A 152 -4.99 18.37 -2.96
C PHE A 152 -6.34 18.88 -2.45
N PHE A 153 -7.43 18.59 -3.19
CA PHE A 153 -8.79 18.98 -2.80
C PHE A 153 -9.50 17.90 -1.99
N ILE A 154 -9.03 16.65 -2.07
CA ILE A 154 -9.53 15.55 -1.24
C ILE A 154 -9.06 15.78 0.21
N THR A 155 -10.02 15.90 1.13
CA THR A 155 -9.75 15.92 2.57
C THR A 155 -8.98 14.66 2.97
N PRO A 156 -8.08 14.72 3.96
CA PRO A 156 -7.39 13.52 4.44
C PRO A 156 -8.44 12.44 4.71
N ILE A 157 -8.23 11.26 4.11
CA ILE A 157 -9.07 10.09 4.34
C ILE A 157 -9.12 9.92 5.86
N ALA A 158 -10.29 10.21 6.44
CA ALA A 158 -10.47 10.09 7.87
C ALA A 158 -10.05 8.67 8.23
N PRO A 159 -9.11 8.47 9.17
CA PRO A 159 -8.78 7.14 9.61
C PRO A 159 -10.09 6.49 10.04
N ALA A 160 -10.38 5.29 9.55
CA ALA A 160 -11.43 4.47 10.13
C ALA A 160 -11.19 4.49 11.64
N GLU A 161 -12.13 5.08 12.39
CA GLU A 161 -12.00 5.22 13.83
C GLU A 161 -11.72 3.83 14.35
N LYS A 162 -10.52 3.64 14.90
CA LYS A 162 -10.28 2.48 15.72
C LYS A 162 -11.12 2.76 16.95
N ASP A 163 -12.36 2.28 16.97
CA ASP A 163 -13.16 2.08 18.17
C ASP A 163 -12.47 1.02 19.04
N VAL A 164 -11.24 1.30 19.41
CA VAL A 164 -10.56 0.70 20.53
C VAL A 164 -10.94 1.60 21.70
N SER A 165 -12.22 1.51 22.08
CA SER A 165 -12.58 1.74 23.47
C SER A 165 -11.89 0.63 24.27
N ILE A 166 -10.62 0.84 24.60
CA ILE A 166 -10.09 0.33 25.86
C ILE A 166 -10.84 1.16 26.91
N LYS A 167 -12.08 0.74 27.18
CA LYS A 167 -12.84 1.20 28.32
C LYS A 167 -12.07 0.67 29.51
N ASN A 168 -11.45 1.60 30.24
CA ASN A 168 -10.78 1.38 31.51
C ASN A 168 -11.47 0.26 32.32
N LYS A 169 -10.68 -0.73 32.71
CA LYS A 169 -10.80 -1.39 34.01
C LYS A 169 -9.45 -1.92 34.42
#